data_AF-W1XVI8-F1
#
_entry.id   AF-W1XVI8-F1
#
_cell.length_a   1.000
_cell.length_b   1.000
_cell.length_c   1.000
_cell.angle_alpha   90.00
_cell.angle_beta   90.00
_cell.angle_gamma   90.00
#
_symmetry.space_group_name_H-M   'P 1'
#
loop_
_entity.id
_entity.type
_entity.pdbx_description
1 polymer ?
#
loop_
_entity_poly.entity_id
_entity_poly.type
_entity_poly.pdbx_seq_one_letter_code
_entity_poly.pdbx_strand_id
1 'polypeptide(L)'
;PAGIFSGSKTSLDQVADGDTIAVPNDASNMARAYALLQKIGWIKLDPNKELATVTQADIIENPKHLKFTEMKSLTIPSVRTDFDYIVITGAIIYN
;
A
#
# COMPACT_ATOMS: atom_id res chain seq x y z
N PRO A 1 -1.19 -1.83 -13.61
CA PRO A 1 -1.74 -0.65 -12.89
C PRO A 1 -1.90 -0.98 -11.40
N ALA A 2 -1.57 -0.04 -10.49
CA ALA A 2 -1.86 -0.13 -9.06
C ALA A 2 -2.41 1.23 -8.61
N GLY A 3 -3.40 1.23 -7.73
CA GLY A 3 -4.05 2.45 -7.24
C GLY A 3 -4.19 2.43 -5.73
N ILE A 4 -4.07 3.61 -5.12
CA ILE A 4 -4.39 3.82 -3.71
C ILE A 4 -5.79 4.39 -3.64
N PHE A 5 -6.61 3.79 -2.79
CA PHE A 5 -7.99 4.18 -2.57
C PHE A 5 -8.18 4.54 -1.10
N SER A 6 -9.13 5.43 -0.86
CA SER A 6 -9.46 5.86 0.48
C SER A 6 -10.37 4.83 1.16
N GLY A 7 -10.01 4.47 2.39
CA GLY A 7 -10.78 3.57 3.24
C GLY A 7 -11.75 4.36 4.10
N SER A 8 -11.44 4.48 5.40
CA SER A 8 -12.14 5.35 6.35
C SER A 8 -11.96 6.85 6.05
N LYS A 9 -10.83 7.22 5.42
CA LYS A 9 -10.51 8.61 5.03
C LYS A 9 -11.10 8.99 3.69
N THR A 10 -11.13 10.30 3.41
CA THR A 10 -11.79 10.87 2.23
C THR A 10 -10.84 11.41 1.17
N SER A 11 -9.58 11.68 1.53
CA SER A 11 -8.54 12.11 0.59
C SER A 11 -7.18 11.56 0.99
N LEU A 12 -6.30 11.34 -0.01
CA LEU A 12 -4.89 11.00 0.19
C LEU A 12 -4.11 12.11 0.92
N ASP A 13 -4.58 13.36 0.83
CA ASP A 13 -3.96 14.50 1.52
C ASP A 13 -4.18 14.46 3.05
N GLN A 14 -5.11 13.64 3.53
CA GLN A 14 -5.42 13.48 4.95
C GLN A 14 -4.51 12.44 5.63
N VAL A 15 -3.46 11.96 4.95
CA VAL A 15 -2.56 10.96 5.49
C VAL A 15 -1.84 11.50 6.72
N ALA A 16 -2.13 10.86 7.85
CA ALA A 16 -1.67 11.22 9.17
C ALA A 16 -0.69 10.17 9.70
N ASP A 17 -0.05 10.52 10.82
CA ASP A 17 0.85 9.61 11.50
C ASP A 17 0.09 8.39 12.04
N GLY A 18 0.65 7.19 11.82
CA GLY A 18 0.07 5.94 12.34
C GLY A 18 -1.09 5.36 11.53
N ASP A 19 -1.44 5.98 10.38
CA ASP A 19 -2.51 5.49 9.50
C ASP A 19 -2.26 4.06 9.05
N THR A 20 -3.35 3.32 8.91
CA THR A 20 -3.37 1.92 8.53
C THR A 20 -3.63 1.74 7.04
N ILE A 21 -2.84 0.88 6.40
CA ILE A 21 -2.87 0.67 4.96
C ILE A 21 -2.95 -0.83 4.67
N ALA A 22 -4.04 -1.26 4.04
CA ALA A 22 -4.15 -2.64 3.54
C ALA A 22 -3.39 -2.77 2.21
N VAL A 23 -2.50 -3.76 2.14
CA VAL A 23 -1.72 -4.06 0.93
C VAL A 23 -1.86 -5.53 0.54
N PRO A 24 -1.73 -5.86 -0.76
CA PRO A 24 -1.64 -7.24 -1.23
C PRO A 24 -0.49 -8.02 -0.56
N ASN A 25 -0.71 -9.29 -0.25
CA ASN A 25 0.33 -10.19 0.26
C ASN A 25 0.94 -11.13 -0.79
N ASP A 26 0.52 -11.02 -2.06
CA ASP A 26 1.15 -11.76 -3.16
C ASP A 26 2.35 -10.98 -3.73
N ALA A 27 3.46 -11.66 -3.98
CA ALA A 27 4.75 -11.02 -4.25
C ALA A 27 4.71 -9.92 -5.33
N SER A 28 4.05 -10.19 -6.46
CA SER A 28 4.02 -9.25 -7.60
C SER A 28 3.15 -8.02 -7.31
N ASN A 29 2.00 -8.20 -6.66
CA ASN A 29 1.12 -7.07 -6.33
C ASN A 29 1.64 -6.28 -5.13
N MET A 30 2.21 -6.96 -4.15
CA MET A 30 2.85 -6.36 -2.99
C MET A 30 3.98 -5.42 -3.41
N ALA A 31 4.90 -5.89 -4.26
CA ALA A 31 6.00 -5.07 -4.77
C ALA A 31 5.50 -3.81 -5.50
N ARG A 32 4.44 -3.95 -6.32
CA ARG A 32 3.78 -2.82 -6.99
C ARG A 32 3.12 -1.85 -6.00
N ALA A 33 2.54 -2.35 -4.92
CA ALA A 33 1.92 -1.53 -3.89
C ALA A 33 2.97 -0.69 -3.16
N TYR A 34 4.07 -1.29 -2.72
CA TYR A 34 5.17 -0.56 -2.07
C TYR A 34 5.86 0.42 -3.02
N ALA A 35 6.09 0.05 -4.29
CA ALA A 35 6.62 0.97 -5.28
C ALA A 35 5.71 2.20 -5.51
N LEU A 36 4.39 2.02 -5.46
CA LEU A 36 3.42 3.12 -5.55
C LEU A 36 3.47 4.03 -4.31
N LEU A 37 3.53 3.45 -3.11
CA LEU A 37 3.66 4.19 -1.86
C LEU A 37 4.96 5.01 -1.81
N GLN A 38 6.06 4.47 -2.33
CA GLN A 38 7.30 5.23 -2.53
C GLN A 38 7.12 6.37 -3.53
N LYS A 39 6.47 6.11 -4.67
CA LYS A 39 6.27 7.11 -5.73
C LYS A 39 5.51 8.36 -5.23
N ILE A 40 4.60 8.19 -4.28
CA ILE A 40 3.86 9.30 -3.66
C ILE A 40 4.52 9.88 -2.41
N GLY A 41 5.71 9.39 -2.04
CA GLY A 41 6.51 9.91 -0.93
C GLY A 41 6.02 9.53 0.46
N TRP A 42 5.19 8.49 0.59
CA TRP A 42 4.72 8.02 1.91
C TRP A 42 5.75 7.17 2.64
N ILE A 43 6.59 6.46 1.88
CA ILE A 43 7.69 5.64 2.36
C ILE A 43 8.90 5.79 1.44
N LYS A 44 10.05 5.27 1.87
CA LYS A 44 11.23 5.07 1.03
C LYS A 44 11.69 3.63 1.12
N LEU A 45 11.96 3.03 -0.03
CA LEU A 45 12.47 1.66 -0.15
C LEU A 45 14.00 1.68 -0.32
N ASP A 46 14.64 0.58 0.03
CA ASP A 46 16.07 0.38 -0.19
C ASP A 46 16.39 0.49 -1.70
N PRO A 47 17.22 1.46 -2.12
CA PRO A 47 17.56 1.66 -3.53
C PRO A 47 18.38 0.50 -4.12
N ASN A 48 18.94 -0.39 -3.30
CA ASN A 48 19.68 -1.56 -3.75
C ASN A 48 18.77 -2.74 -4.09
N LYS A 49 17.47 -2.65 -3.78
CA LYS A 49 16.48 -3.71 -4.05
C LYS A 49 15.76 -3.46 -5.36
N GLU A 50 15.47 -4.54 -6.08
CA GLU A 50 14.68 -4.46 -7.30
C GLU A 50 13.21 -4.16 -6.97
N LEU A 51 12.65 -3.09 -7.53
CA LEU A 51 11.25 -2.68 -7.31
C LEU A 51 10.21 -3.78 -7.66
N ALA A 52 10.60 -4.81 -8.41
CA ALA A 52 9.75 -5.93 -8.75
C ALA A 52 9.64 -6.99 -7.63
N THR A 53 10.54 -6.94 -6.64
CA THR A 53 10.67 -7.95 -5.58
C THR A 53 10.68 -7.34 -4.16
N VAL A 54 10.53 -6.02 -4.04
CA VAL A 54 10.45 -5.32 -2.75
C VAL A 54 9.26 -5.79 -1.90
N THR A 55 9.49 -5.77 -0.60
CA THR A 55 8.58 -6.18 0.46
C THR A 55 8.52 -5.13 1.56
N GLN A 56 7.68 -5.33 2.58
CA GLN A 56 7.65 -4.45 3.75
C GLN A 56 9.02 -4.31 4.45
N ALA A 57 9.83 -5.37 4.42
CA ALA A 57 11.14 -5.39 5.08
C ALA A 57 12.17 -4.49 4.38
N ASP A 58 11.91 -4.09 3.13
CA ASP A 58 12.79 -3.23 2.35
C ASP A 58 12.49 -1.74 2.54
N ILE A 59 11.58 -1.38 3.46
CA ILE A 59 11.26 0.01 3.81
C ILE A 59 12.36 0.57 4.72
N ILE A 60 13.08 1.59 4.24
CA ILE A 60 14.17 2.25 4.97
C ILE A 60 13.74 3.55 5.65
N GLU A 61 12.67 4.20 5.16
CA GLU A 61 12.09 5.39 5.80
C GLU A 61 10.56 5.32 5.78
N ASN A 62 9.94 5.60 6.93
CA ASN A 62 8.49 5.68 7.12
C ASN A 62 8.17 6.92 7.97
N PRO A 63 8.23 8.14 7.39
CA PRO A 63 8.15 9.39 8.14
C PRO A 63 6.80 9.62 8.84
N LYS A 64 5.74 8.92 8.40
CA LYS A 64 4.39 9.00 8.96
C LYS A 64 4.03 7.77 9.81
N HIS A 65 5.01 6.94 10.18
CA HIS A 65 4.81 5.73 10.98
C HIS A 65 3.61 4.86 10.52
N LEU A 66 3.39 4.80 9.21
CA LEU A 66 2.28 4.10 8.58
C LEU A 66 2.33 2.62 8.91
N LYS A 67 1.16 2.01 9.15
CA LYS A 67 1.02 0.60 9.51
C LYS A 67 0.50 -0.18 8.32
N PHE A 68 1.32 -1.07 7.78
CA PHE A 68 0.96 -1.92 6.65
C PHE A 68 0.37 -3.23 7.16
N THR A 69 -0.76 -3.63 6.59
CA THR A 69 -1.37 -4.95 6.83
C THR A 69 -1.48 -5.68 5.51
N GLU A 70 -0.70 -6.75 5.37
CA GLU A 70 -0.66 -7.55 4.16
C GLU A 70 -1.78 -8.60 4.19
N MET A 71 -2.58 -8.66 3.13
CA MET A 71 -3.68 -9.62 3.01
C MET A 71 -3.98 -9.98 1.56
N LYS A 72 -4.88 -10.95 1.37
CA LYS A 72 -5.31 -11.34 0.03
C LYS A 72 -5.97 -10.16 -0.66
N SER A 73 -5.52 -9.86 -1.87
CA SER A 73 -6.03 -8.76 -2.70
C SER A 73 -7.56 -8.79 -2.87
N LEU A 74 -8.16 -9.98 -2.93
CA LEU A 74 -9.62 -10.17 -3.03
C LEU A 74 -10.39 -9.79 -1.76
N THR A 75 -9.73 -9.74 -0.61
CA THR A 75 -10.33 -9.40 0.69
C THR A 75 -10.29 -7.90 0.96
N ILE A 76 -9.27 -7.20 0.42
CA ILE A 76 -9.03 -5.77 0.63
C ILE A 76 -10.28 -4.89 0.39
N PRO A 77 -11.08 -5.07 -0.68
CA PRO A 77 -12.27 -4.25 -0.91
C PRO A 77 -13.33 -4.40 0.19
N SER A 78 -13.50 -5.61 0.72
CA SER A 78 -14.52 -5.92 1.74
C SER A 78 -14.18 -5.34 3.10
N VAL A 79 -12.89 -5.18 3.41
CA VAL A 79 -12.40 -4.62 4.69
C VAL A 79 -11.99 -3.16 4.55
N ARG A 80 -12.36 -2.48 3.46
CA ARG A 80 -11.91 -1.11 3.17
C ARG A 80 -12.21 -0.10 4.28
N THR A 81 -13.27 -0.32 5.07
CA THR A 81 -13.68 0.58 6.15
C THR A 81 -12.86 0.40 7.43
N ASP A 82 -12.11 -0.70 7.53
CA ASP A 82 -11.28 -1.03 8.70
C ASP A 82 -9.88 -0.42 8.60
N PHE A 83 -9.52 0.12 7.42
CA PHE A 83 -8.22 0.74 7.13
C PHE A 83 -8.42 2.19 6.69
N ASP A 84 -7.40 3.04 6.91
CA ASP A 84 -7.43 4.42 6.46
C ASP A 84 -7.26 4.51 4.94
N TYR A 85 -6.40 3.66 4.38
CA TYR A 85 -6.19 3.50 2.95
C TYR A 85 -6.08 2.05 2.56
N ILE A 86 -6.37 1.77 1.29
CA ILE A 86 -6.18 0.45 0.70
C ILE A 86 -5.43 0.58 -0.62
N VAL A 87 -4.57 -0.39 -0.93
CA VAL A 87 -3.90 -0.47 -2.23
C VAL A 87 -4.49 -1.62 -3.02
N ILE A 88 -5.04 -1.32 -4.19
CA ILE A 88 -5.60 -2.32 -5.10
C ILE A 88 -4.76 -2.34 -6.38
N THR A 89 -4.34 -3.53 -6.79
CA THR A 89 -3.60 -3.75 -8.04
C THR A 89 -4.52 -4.31 -9.12
N GLY A 90 -4.26 -3.89 -10.36
CA GLY A 90 -5.13 -4.11 -11.52
C GLY A 90 -5.26 -5.55 -12.02
N ALA A 91 -4.74 -6.54 -11.30
CA ALA A 91 -5.21 -7.92 -11.49
C ALA A 91 -6.67 -8.08 -11.00
N ILE A 92 -7.12 -7.19 -10.13
CA ILE A 92 -8.50 -7.07 -9.69
C ILE A 92 -9.15 -5.92 -10.46
N ILE A 93 -9.64 -6.24 -11.65
CA ILE A 93 -10.50 -5.35 -12.43
C ILE A 93 -11.90 -5.49 -11.81
N TYR A 94 -12.31 -4.50 -11.02
CA TYR A 94 -13.74 -4.25 -10.85
C TYR A 94 -14.15 -3.26 -11.94
N ASN A 95 -15.01 -3.72 -12.85
CA ASN A 95 -15.83 -2.85 -13.71
C ASN A 95 -16.92 -2.19 -12.87
#